data_AF-A0A6I3LXG4-F1
#
_entry.id   AF-A0A6I3LXG4-F1
#
_cell.length_a   1.000
_cell.length_b   1.000
_cell.length_c   1.000
_cell.angle_alpha   90.00
_cell.angle_beta   90.00
_cell.angle_gamma   90.00
#
_symmetry.space_group_name_H-M   'P 1'
#
loop_
_entity.id
_entity.type
_entity.pdbx_description
1 polymer ?
#
loop_
_entity_poly.entity_id
_entity_poly.type
_entity_poly.pdbx_seq_one_letter_code
_entity_poly.pdbx_strand_id
1 'polypeptide(L)' 'MNFFKIKTSWSNAEFILIKLCMASAYIFIGSYFHDFFKNYYTVLIAVFGVTVIWFVYQWLKKMKA' A
#
# COMPACT_ATOMS: atom_id res chain seq x y z
N MET A 1 11.31 -2.43 23.69
CA MET A 1 10.80 -2.86 22.37
C MET A 1 10.52 -1.64 21.53
N ASN A 2 11.13 -1.52 20.33
CA ASN A 2 10.82 -0.42 19.43
C ASN A 2 9.68 -0.86 18.49
N PHE A 3 8.52 -0.21 18.60
CA PHE A 3 7.32 -0.53 17.82
C PHE A 3 7.61 -0.61 16.31
N PHE A 4 8.46 0.27 15.80
CA PHE A 4 8.84 0.33 14.38
C PHE A 4 9.75 -0.80 13.90
N LYS A 5 10.28 -1.63 14.81
CA LYS A 5 11.16 -2.76 14.49
C LYS A 5 10.50 -4.12 14.71
N ILE A 6 9.23 -4.16 15.12
CA ILE A 6 8.51 -5.41 15.36
C ILE A 6 8.22 -6.06 14.00
N LYS A 7 8.78 -7.27 13.79
CA LYS A 7 8.44 -8.07 12.62
C LYS A 7 7.13 -8.80 12.89
N THR A 8 6.11 -8.55 12.07
CA THR A 8 4.87 -9.33 12.08
C THR A 8 4.99 -10.45 11.05
N SER A 9 4.74 -11.70 11.46
CA SER A 9 4.77 -12.88 10.59
C SER A 9 3.34 -13.29 10.24
N TRP A 10 2.73 -12.58 9.30
CA TRP A 10 1.40 -12.93 8.77
C TRP A 10 1.59 -13.88 7.59
N SER A 11 0.80 -14.94 7.54
CA SER A 11 0.66 -15.72 6.31
C SER A 11 0.00 -14.86 5.22
N ASN A 12 0.21 -15.22 3.95
CA ASN A 12 -0.40 -14.50 2.83
C ASN A 12 -1.93 -14.48 2.91
N ALA A 13 -2.54 -15.51 3.49
CA ALA A 13 -3.98 -15.63 3.67
C ALA A 13 -4.50 -14.64 4.74
N GLU A 14 -3.84 -14.55 5.89
CA GLU A 14 -4.21 -13.60 6.95
C GLU A 14 -4.04 -12.15 6.48
N PHE A 15 -3.07 -11.90 5.60
CA PHE A 15 -2.81 -10.58 5.05
C PHE A 15 -3.95 -10.06 4.13
N ILE A 16 -4.84 -10.95 3.65
CA ILE A 16 -6.01 -10.56 2.82
C ILE A 16 -6.95 -9.62 3.59
N LEU A 17 -7.19 -9.88 4.88
CA LEU A 17 -8.10 -9.05 5.69
C LEU A 17 -7.61 -7.60 5.78
N ILE A 18 -6.30 -7.42 5.99
CA ILE A 18 -5.67 -6.11 6.04
C ILE A 18 -5.75 -5.41 4.67
N LYS A 19 -5.50 -6.14 3.57
CA LYS A 19 -5.64 -5.58 2.21
C LYS A 19 -7.06 -5.11 1.93
N LEU A 20 -8.06 -5.90 2.31
CA LEU A 20 -9.47 -5.56 2.13
C LEU A 20 -9.84 -4.29 2.92
N CYS A 21 -9.39 -4.21 4.18
CA CYS A 21 -9.61 -3.06 5.05
C CYS A 21 -8.98 -1.77 4.50
N MET A 22 -7.72 -1.83 4.02
CA MET A 22 -7.09 -0.66 3.41
C MET A 22 -7.77 -0.27 2.08
N ALA A 23 -8.11 -1.25 1.25
CA ALA A 23 -8.79 -1.02 -0.02
C ALA A 23 -10.15 -0.35 0.17
N SER A 24 -10.94 -0.79 1.16
CA SER A 24 -12.24 -0.18 1.45
C SER A 24 -12.08 1.26 1.94
N ALA A 25 -11.11 1.56 2.80
CA ALA A 25 -10.82 2.92 3.24
C ALA A 25 -10.42 3.84 2.07
N TYR A 26 -9.55 3.38 1.17
CA TYR A 26 -9.14 4.16 0.00
C TYR A 26 -10.30 4.43 -0.97
N ILE A 27 -11.14 3.44 -1.23
CA ILE A 27 -12.33 3.60 -2.07
C ILE A 27 -13.31 4.59 -1.41
N PHE A 28 -13.54 4.48 -0.11
CA PHE A 28 -14.43 5.36 0.64
C PHE A 28 -13.95 6.83 0.64
N ILE A 29 -12.66 7.06 0.88
CA ILE A 29 -12.07 8.40 0.81
C ILE A 29 -12.12 8.93 -0.62
N GLY A 30 -11.76 8.11 -1.60
CA GLY A 30 -11.76 8.49 -3.01
C GLY A 30 -13.16 8.80 -3.56
N SER A 31 -14.20 8.11 -3.08
CA SER A 31 -15.58 8.38 -3.49
C SER A 31 -16.14 9.66 -2.89
N TYR A 32 -15.76 10.00 -1.64
CA TYR A 32 -16.24 11.20 -0.96
C TYR A 32 -15.48 12.46 -1.38
N PHE A 33 -14.17 12.37 -1.64
CA PHE A 33 -13.30 13.50 -1.91
C PHE A 33 -12.76 13.52 -3.36
N HIS A 34 -13.47 12.91 -4.30
CA HIS A 34 -13.03 12.76 -5.69
C HIS A 34 -12.55 14.08 -6.32
N ASP A 35 -13.36 15.13 -6.22
CA ASP A 35 -13.08 16.43 -6.83
C ASP A 35 -11.82 17.10 -6.26
N PHE A 36 -11.55 16.88 -4.97
CA PHE A 36 -10.32 17.35 -4.34
C PHE A 36 -9.10 16.62 -4.92
N PHE A 37 -9.16 15.29 -5.03
CA PHE A 37 -8.02 14.49 -5.49
C PHE A 37 -7.75 14.59 -6.98
N LYS A 38 -8.76 14.93 -7.81
CA LYS A 38 -8.62 15.04 -9.27
C LYS A 38 -7.47 15.96 -9.70
N ASN A 39 -7.25 17.06 -9.00
CA ASN A 39 -6.17 18.01 -9.28
C ASN A 39 -4.76 17.45 -9.01
N TYR A 40 -4.66 16.33 -8.29
CA TYR A 40 -3.40 15.71 -7.87
C TYR A 40 -3.14 14.36 -8.54
N TYR A 41 -3.99 13.90 -9.46
CA TYR A 41 -3.87 12.58 -10.06
C TYR A 41 -2.50 12.33 -10.70
N THR A 42 -1.94 13.30 -11.42
CA THR A 42 -0.60 13.16 -12.02
C THR A 42 0.46 12.86 -10.96
N VAL A 43 0.45 13.58 -9.85
CA VAL A 43 1.40 13.38 -8.74
C VAL A 43 1.15 12.04 -8.04
N LEU A 44 -0.11 11.72 -7.75
CA LEU A 44 -0.50 10.47 -7.11
C LEU A 44 -0.10 9.23 -7.94
N ILE A 45 -0.31 9.27 -9.26
CA ILE A 45 0.07 8.19 -10.16
C ILE A 45 1.59 8.04 -10.26
N ALA A 46 2.33 9.15 -10.25
CA ALA A 46 3.79 9.12 -10.27
C ALA A 46 4.34 8.49 -8.98
N VAL A 47 3.84 8.92 -7.82
CA VAL A 47 4.21 8.34 -6.51
C VAL A 47 3.84 6.87 -6.44
N PHE A 48 2.64 6.49 -6.90
CA PHE A 48 2.20 5.10 -6.95
C PHE A 48 3.13 4.25 -7.84
N GLY A 49 3.45 4.71 -9.05
CA GLY A 49 4.34 3.99 -9.97
C GLY A 49 5.71 3.72 -9.37
N VAL A 50 6.36 4.75 -8.80
CA VAL A 50 7.68 4.62 -8.17
C VAL A 50 7.63 3.65 -6.98
N THR A 51 6.62 3.79 -6.13
CA THR A 51 6.49 2.95 -4.92
C THR A 51 6.14 1.50 -5.24
N VAL A 52 5.37 1.22 -6.29
CA VAL A 52 5.10 -0.15 -6.77
C VAL A 52 6.38 -0.82 -7.24
N ILE A 53 7.19 -0.13 -8.05
CA ILE A 53 8.48 -0.67 -8.53
C ILE A 53 9.40 -0.97 -7.34
N TRP A 54 9.52 -0.03 -6.40
CA TRP A 54 10.31 -0.21 -5.19
C TRP A 54 9.82 -1.39 -4.34
N PHE A 55 8.50 -1.50 -4.15
CA PHE A 55 7.89 -2.58 -3.39
C PHE A 55 8.18 -3.94 -4.00
N VAL A 56 7.98 -4.10 -5.31
CA VAL A 56 8.25 -5.35 -6.04
C VAL A 56 9.73 -5.71 -5.94
N TYR A 57 10.63 -4.74 -6.12
CA TYR A 57 12.07 -4.96 -5.96
C TYR A 57 12.42 -5.50 -4.56
N GLN A 58 11.91 -4.86 -3.50
CA GLN A 58 12.18 -5.30 -2.12
C GLN A 58 11.57 -6.67 -1.82
N TRP A 59 10.39 -6.97 -2.36
CA TRP A 59 9.75 -8.28 -2.21
C TRP A 59 10.58 -9.37 -2.89
N LEU A 60 11.01 -9.18 -4.14
CA LEU A 60 11.88 -10.12 -4.86
C LEU A 60 13.20 -10.35 -4.10
N LYS A 61 13.82 -9.29 -3.59
CA LYS A 61 15.03 -9.38 -2.77
C LYS A 61 14.81 -10.22 -1.51
N LYS A 62 13.66 -10.08 -0.86
CA LYS A 62 13.29 -10.84 0.34
C LYS A 62 12.97 -12.31 0.06
N MET A 63 12.46 -12.64 -1.13
CA MET A 63 12.19 -14.04 -1.52
C MET A 63 13.44 -14.81 -1.95
N LYS A 64 14.49 -14.12 -2.39
CA LYS A 64 15.78 -14.73 -2.80
C LYS A 64 16.80 -14.89 -1.65
N ALA A 65 16.45 -14.43 -0.44
CA ALA A 65 17.32 -14.46 0.74
C ALA A 65 16.89 -15.54 1.73
#